data_AF-A0A2I1CPJ6-F1
#
_entry.id   AF-A0A2I1CPJ6-F1
#
_cell.length_a   1.000
_cell.length_b   1.000
_cell.length_c   1.000
_cell.angle_alpha   90.00
_cell.angle_beta   90.00
_cell.angle_gamma   90.00
#
_symmetry.space_group_name_H-M   'P 1'
#
loop_
_entity.id
_entity.type
_entity.pdbx_description
1 polymer ?
#
loop_
_entity_poly.entity_id
_entity_poly.type
_entity_poly.pdbx_seq_one_letter_code
_entity_poly.pdbx_strand_id
1 'polypeptide(L)'
;MRSLASLSFLVAAATAQSVIESSSFGYGHTISPDRDSIPGWQVGGEGHTPQILSNKLILTPPYPGNTRGYAWSQSPLSQPEWSAEFQFRATGVERGGGNLQLWYVKDGRSKIGSSSIYTAGQFDGFALVIDTHGGRGGSIRGFLNDGTTDYKSHRSVDSLAFGHCDYAYRNLGRPSVVRLKHTNAVLEVTVDDKLCFSTNKVALPTGNNFGITAATPENPDSFEIFKFVVQPSASGTNAAPPAQPQANQQPIVNQGQARPVDPRSVNSDQLTDLSNRIQSLNDATNSIAREASSQSSKAENRHAEVLQKMATKEQVANLDARLQKIEQLLQNIQRDLEGKDYRDRFNQLHETLRSSHMSLAENLQGTILNVITASTPRMGFFICLVIAVQLLLAGSYIIYKRRRANMPKKFL
;
A
#
# COMPACT_ATOMS: atom_id res chain seq x y z
N MET A 1 38.70 -38.22 -44.12
CA MET A 1 37.54 -37.82 -43.31
C MET A 1 38.05 -37.21 -42.02
N ARG A 2 37.90 -35.89 -41.85
CA ARG A 2 38.33 -35.13 -40.67
C ARG A 2 37.07 -34.76 -39.88
N SER A 3 36.94 -35.26 -38.64
CA SER A 3 35.82 -34.92 -37.76
C SER A 3 36.10 -33.60 -37.05
N LEU A 4 35.25 -32.60 -37.32
CA LEU A 4 35.16 -31.34 -36.60
C LEU A 4 34.54 -31.61 -35.22
N ALA A 5 35.26 -31.33 -34.14
CA ALA A 5 34.71 -31.34 -32.78
C ALA A 5 34.31 -29.92 -32.39
N SER A 6 33.00 -29.66 -32.40
CA SER A 6 32.39 -28.42 -31.94
C SER A 6 32.49 -28.31 -30.41
N LEU A 7 33.19 -27.29 -29.90
CA LEU A 7 33.11 -26.91 -28.48
C LEU A 7 31.83 -26.10 -28.26
N SER A 8 30.87 -26.69 -27.57
CA SER A 8 29.70 -25.99 -27.05
C SER A 8 30.09 -25.21 -25.79
N PHE A 9 30.21 -23.89 -25.91
CA PHE A 9 30.27 -22.99 -24.76
C PHE A 9 28.90 -22.95 -24.08
N LEU A 10 28.79 -23.47 -22.85
CA LEU A 10 27.64 -23.24 -21.97
C LEU A 10 27.74 -21.81 -21.42
N VAL A 11 27.05 -20.88 -22.08
CA VAL A 11 26.80 -19.55 -21.54
C VAL A 11 25.67 -19.67 -20.52
N ALA A 12 25.98 -19.49 -19.25
CA ALA A 12 24.96 -19.23 -18.24
C ALA A 12 24.33 -17.86 -18.54
N ALA A 13 23.17 -17.86 -19.19
CA ALA A 13 22.38 -16.65 -19.37
C ALA A 13 21.77 -16.25 -18.02
N ALA A 14 22.46 -15.38 -17.29
CA ALA A 14 21.80 -14.56 -16.28
C ALA A 14 20.78 -13.71 -17.03
N THR A 15 19.49 -13.99 -16.87
CA THR A 15 18.43 -13.11 -17.39
C THR A 15 18.52 -11.80 -16.63
N ALA A 16 19.21 -10.81 -17.20
CA ALA A 16 19.06 -9.44 -16.77
C ALA A 16 17.58 -9.09 -16.95
N GLN A 17 16.82 -9.02 -15.86
CA GLN A 17 15.45 -8.53 -15.89
C GLN A 17 15.51 -7.08 -16.36
N SER A 18 15.15 -6.84 -17.62
CA SER A 18 15.13 -5.51 -18.20
C SER A 18 14.01 -4.72 -17.54
N VAL A 19 14.37 -3.66 -16.81
CA VAL A 19 13.39 -2.74 -16.23
C VAL A 19 12.88 -1.83 -17.34
N ILE A 20 11.57 -1.61 -17.40
CA ILE A 20 10.96 -0.66 -18.32
C ILE A 20 11.06 0.72 -17.67
N GLU A 21 12.16 1.42 -17.93
CA GLU A 21 12.52 2.66 -17.25
C GLU A 21 11.45 3.75 -17.37
N SER A 22 10.79 3.87 -18.53
CA SER A 22 9.75 4.87 -18.78
C SER A 22 8.51 4.74 -17.88
N SER A 23 8.30 3.54 -17.33
CA SER A 23 7.17 3.22 -16.46
C SER A 23 7.63 2.81 -15.06
N SER A 24 8.88 3.11 -14.68
CA SER A 24 9.48 2.67 -13.42
C SER A 24 10.22 3.79 -12.70
N PHE A 25 10.24 3.75 -11.37
CA PHE A 25 11.11 4.56 -10.53
C PHE A 25 11.52 3.80 -9.25
N GLY A 26 12.65 4.18 -8.65
CA GLY A 26 13.15 3.54 -7.42
C GLY A 26 13.80 2.17 -7.60
N TYR A 27 14.21 1.82 -8.83
CA TYR A 27 15.07 0.64 -9.09
C TYR A 27 16.56 0.91 -8.83
N GLY A 28 16.98 2.18 -8.83
CA GLY A 28 18.34 2.60 -8.49
C GLY A 28 18.47 3.06 -7.03
N HIS A 29 19.54 3.81 -6.72
CA HIS A 29 19.78 4.36 -5.38
C HIS A 29 18.82 5.50 -5.01
N THR A 30 18.25 6.18 -6.01
CA THR A 30 17.36 7.33 -5.81
C THR A 30 16.15 7.24 -6.73
N ILE A 31 14.99 7.72 -6.25
CA ILE A 31 13.77 7.84 -7.07
C ILE A 31 13.76 9.11 -7.93
N SER A 32 14.50 10.14 -7.50
CA SER A 32 14.53 11.46 -8.11
C SER A 32 15.96 11.98 -8.11
N PRO A 33 16.51 12.37 -9.28
CA PRO A 33 17.85 12.94 -9.39
C PRO A 33 17.98 14.32 -8.73
N ASP A 34 16.92 15.12 -8.79
CA ASP A 34 16.89 16.56 -8.44
C ASP A 34 16.00 16.88 -7.22
N ARG A 35 15.18 15.93 -6.75
CA ARG A 35 14.12 16.09 -5.74
C ARG A 35 12.93 16.96 -6.17
N ASP A 36 12.88 17.36 -7.42
CA ASP A 36 11.80 18.16 -7.99
C ASP A 36 10.95 17.35 -8.99
N SER A 37 11.54 16.32 -9.59
CA SER A 37 10.89 15.51 -10.62
C SER A 37 11.21 14.02 -10.49
N ILE A 38 10.31 13.17 -11.01
CA ILE A 38 10.56 11.74 -11.19
C ILE A 38 10.60 11.48 -12.69
N PRO A 39 11.73 11.01 -13.26
CA PRO A 39 11.86 10.79 -14.70
C PRO A 39 10.76 9.87 -15.25
N GLY A 40 10.10 10.28 -16.34
CA GLY A 40 9.00 9.52 -16.96
C GLY A 40 7.67 9.59 -16.21
N TRP A 41 7.61 10.31 -15.08
CA TRP A 41 6.41 10.44 -14.25
C TRP A 41 6.01 11.89 -14.08
N GLN A 42 4.73 12.09 -13.82
CA GLN A 42 4.16 13.38 -13.50
C GLN A 42 3.47 13.31 -12.16
N VAL A 43 3.97 14.12 -11.24
CA VAL A 43 3.49 14.18 -9.86
C VAL A 43 2.67 15.45 -9.68
N GLY A 44 1.56 15.34 -8.95
CA GLY A 44 0.72 16.49 -8.62
C GLY A 44 -0.28 16.13 -7.53
N GLY A 45 -1.03 17.12 -7.05
CA GLY A 45 -1.97 16.93 -5.96
C GLY A 45 -3.01 18.04 -5.88
N GLU A 46 -3.97 17.83 -4.99
CA GLU A 46 -5.05 18.74 -4.64
C GLU A 46 -5.05 18.92 -3.12
N GLY A 47 -5.14 20.17 -2.66
CA GLY A 47 -5.00 20.52 -1.25
C GLY A 47 -3.57 20.47 -0.72
N HIS A 48 -2.62 19.89 -1.46
CA HIS A 48 -1.18 20.00 -1.20
C HIS A 48 -0.37 19.67 -2.47
N THR A 49 0.94 19.90 -2.39
CA THR A 49 1.91 19.40 -3.37
C THR A 49 2.63 18.17 -2.79
N PRO A 50 2.62 17.01 -3.47
CA PRO A 50 3.39 15.85 -3.04
C PRO A 50 4.88 16.17 -2.93
N GLN A 51 5.53 15.60 -1.90
CA GLN A 51 6.95 15.83 -1.67
C GLN A 51 7.77 14.72 -2.31
N ILE A 52 8.68 15.09 -3.20
CA ILE A 52 9.62 14.16 -3.83
C ILE A 52 10.92 14.22 -3.02
N LEU A 53 11.31 13.11 -2.41
CA LEU A 53 12.58 12.96 -1.72
C LEU A 53 13.50 12.06 -2.53
N SER A 54 14.77 11.98 -2.16
CA SER A 54 15.74 11.14 -2.88
C SER A 54 15.37 9.66 -2.87
N ASN A 55 14.73 9.14 -1.81
CA ASN A 55 14.43 7.73 -1.64
C ASN A 55 12.93 7.37 -1.60
N LYS A 56 12.05 8.37 -1.59
CA LYS A 56 10.60 8.14 -1.50
C LYS A 56 9.79 9.33 -2.01
N LEU A 57 8.61 9.05 -2.52
CA LEU A 57 7.59 10.01 -2.89
C LEU A 57 6.51 10.00 -1.79
N ILE A 58 6.24 11.15 -1.19
CA ILE A 58 5.16 11.31 -0.21
C ILE A 58 3.93 11.83 -0.97
N LEU A 59 2.99 10.93 -1.28
CA LEU A 59 1.76 11.29 -1.99
C LEU A 59 0.78 12.04 -1.11
N THR A 60 0.70 11.73 0.18
CA THR A 60 -0.13 12.49 1.13
C THR A 60 0.65 12.75 2.40
N PRO A 61 0.59 13.98 2.95
CA PRO A 61 1.29 14.31 4.18
C PRO A 61 0.49 13.81 5.41
N PRO A 62 1.14 13.68 6.58
CA PRO A 62 0.44 13.41 7.84
C PRO A 62 -0.41 14.60 8.32
N TYR A 63 -0.21 15.79 7.73
CA TYR A 63 -1.03 16.99 7.91
C TYR A 63 -0.72 17.97 6.75
N PRO A 64 -1.70 18.69 6.18
CA PRO A 64 -3.13 18.69 6.48
C PRO A 64 -3.88 17.46 5.92
N GLY A 65 -5.08 17.19 6.46
CA GLY A 65 -6.01 16.21 5.90
C GLY A 65 -6.79 16.72 4.68
N ASN A 66 -7.68 15.89 4.15
CA ASN A 66 -8.46 16.17 2.92
C ASN A 66 -7.58 16.45 1.69
N THR A 67 -6.42 15.81 1.64
CA THR A 67 -5.44 15.97 0.57
C THR A 67 -5.52 14.81 -0.42
N ARG A 68 -5.21 15.10 -1.68
CA ARG A 68 -5.07 14.10 -2.73
C ARG A 68 -3.72 14.26 -3.42
N GLY A 69 -3.07 13.16 -3.73
CA GLY A 69 -1.84 13.12 -4.48
C GLY A 69 -1.93 12.12 -5.63
N TYR A 70 -1.19 12.36 -6.70
CA TYR A 70 -1.03 11.44 -7.80
C TYR A 70 0.39 11.43 -8.35
N ALA A 71 0.76 10.31 -8.95
CA ALA A 71 1.89 10.15 -9.84
C ALA A 71 1.43 9.33 -11.05
N TRP A 72 1.56 9.87 -12.26
CA TRP A 72 1.18 9.20 -13.51
C TRP A 72 2.39 9.02 -14.42
N SER A 73 2.58 7.82 -14.97
CA SER A 73 3.54 7.59 -16.04
C SER A 73 3.15 8.38 -17.29
N GLN A 74 4.14 9.02 -17.93
CA GLN A 74 3.93 9.84 -19.13
C GLN A 74 3.80 8.98 -20.39
N SER A 75 4.52 7.86 -20.44
CA SER A 75 4.50 6.94 -21.58
C SER A 75 3.61 5.72 -21.31
N PRO A 76 2.75 5.33 -22.26
CA PRO A 76 1.93 4.12 -22.11
C PRO A 76 2.80 2.86 -22.21
N LEU A 77 2.38 1.80 -21.51
CA LEU A 77 3.06 0.51 -21.55
C LEU A 77 2.70 -0.24 -22.84
N SER A 78 3.70 -0.70 -23.59
CA SER A 78 3.50 -1.40 -24.87
C SER A 78 3.55 -2.93 -24.73
N GLN A 79 4.02 -3.43 -23.60
CA GLN A 79 4.27 -4.85 -23.37
C GLN A 79 2.95 -5.55 -22.98
N PRO A 80 2.58 -6.67 -23.64
CA PRO A 80 1.34 -7.39 -23.32
C PRO A 80 1.43 -8.16 -22.01
N GLU A 81 2.62 -8.69 -21.69
CA GLU A 81 2.91 -9.42 -20.47
C GLU A 81 3.95 -8.67 -19.65
N TRP A 82 3.65 -8.44 -18.37
CA TRP A 82 4.46 -7.62 -17.50
C TRP A 82 4.26 -8.00 -16.04
N SER A 83 5.25 -7.67 -15.23
CA SER A 83 5.15 -7.70 -13.77
C SER A 83 5.53 -6.33 -13.21
N ALA A 84 4.72 -5.82 -12.30
CA ALA A 84 4.96 -4.57 -11.59
C ALA A 84 5.16 -4.87 -10.10
N GLU A 85 6.28 -4.40 -9.54
CA GLU A 85 6.56 -4.40 -8.11
C GLU A 85 6.33 -2.99 -7.55
N PHE A 86 5.45 -2.89 -6.57
CA PHE A 86 5.07 -1.64 -5.91
C PHE A 86 5.39 -1.71 -4.42
N GLN A 87 6.23 -0.80 -3.94
CA GLN A 87 6.60 -0.70 -2.52
C GLN A 87 6.06 0.59 -1.92
N PHE A 88 5.21 0.45 -0.91
CA PHE A 88 4.56 1.58 -0.25
C PHE A 88 4.57 1.44 1.27
N ARG A 89 4.32 2.53 1.98
CA ARG A 89 4.06 2.55 3.41
C ARG A 89 2.93 3.51 3.71
N ALA A 90 2.05 3.11 4.62
CA ALA A 90 1.07 4.01 5.22
C ALA A 90 1.41 4.24 6.69
N THR A 91 1.49 5.50 7.10
CA THR A 91 1.74 5.87 8.50
C THR A 91 0.81 6.98 8.92
N GLY A 92 0.16 6.82 10.06
CA GLY A 92 -0.72 7.85 10.58
C GLY A 92 -1.08 7.64 12.04
N VAL A 93 -1.77 8.65 12.57
CA VAL A 93 -2.24 8.67 13.95
C VAL A 93 -3.31 7.59 14.20
N GLU A 94 -3.67 7.41 15.47
CA GLU A 94 -4.80 6.57 15.83
C GLU A 94 -6.07 7.02 15.08
N ARG A 95 -6.76 6.09 14.42
CA ARG A 95 -7.91 6.37 13.53
C ARG A 95 -7.63 7.29 12.34
N GLY A 96 -6.37 7.46 11.94
CA GLY A 96 -6.03 7.95 10.61
C GLY A 96 -6.62 7.05 9.52
N GLY A 97 -6.67 7.57 8.30
CA GLY A 97 -7.14 6.78 7.17
C GLY A 97 -6.88 7.43 5.84
N GLY A 98 -7.50 6.85 4.84
CA GLY A 98 -7.32 7.21 3.45
C GLY A 98 -7.27 5.96 2.60
N ASN A 99 -7.01 6.17 1.33
CA ASN A 99 -6.92 5.10 0.36
C ASN A 99 -5.76 5.39 -0.60
N LEU A 100 -5.14 4.32 -1.04
CA LEU A 100 -4.06 4.32 -2.02
C LEU A 100 -4.51 3.43 -3.17
N GLN A 101 -4.33 3.90 -4.40
CA GLN A 101 -4.68 3.15 -5.59
C GLN A 101 -3.49 3.05 -6.53
N LEU A 102 -3.27 1.85 -7.06
CA LEU A 102 -2.43 1.61 -8.22
C LEU A 102 -3.34 1.37 -9.43
N TRP A 103 -3.14 2.13 -10.48
CA TRP A 103 -3.93 2.11 -11.71
C TRP A 103 -3.11 1.58 -12.87
N TYR A 104 -3.78 0.85 -13.76
CA TYR A 104 -3.33 0.56 -15.11
C TYR A 104 -4.49 0.82 -16.06
N VAL A 105 -4.58 2.04 -16.57
CA VAL A 105 -5.78 2.54 -17.27
C VAL A 105 -5.44 3.38 -18.49
N LYS A 106 -6.39 3.46 -19.41
CA LYS A 106 -6.33 4.33 -20.58
C LYS A 106 -6.55 5.78 -20.18
N ASP A 107 -5.70 6.69 -20.66
CA ASP A 107 -5.80 8.14 -20.44
C ASP A 107 -5.89 8.54 -18.94
N GLY A 108 -5.15 7.83 -18.09
CA GLY A 108 -5.33 7.91 -16.63
C GLY A 108 -5.20 9.31 -16.03
N ARG A 109 -4.21 10.10 -16.46
CA ARG A 109 -4.03 11.47 -15.95
C ARG A 109 -5.22 12.38 -16.28
N SER A 110 -5.75 12.33 -17.50
CA SER A 110 -6.83 13.23 -17.93
C SER A 110 -8.20 12.78 -17.42
N LYS A 111 -8.44 11.46 -17.34
CA LYS A 111 -9.72 10.91 -16.86
C LYS A 111 -9.83 10.79 -15.34
N ILE A 112 -8.76 10.36 -14.66
CA ILE A 112 -8.79 10.08 -13.21
C ILE A 112 -8.13 11.21 -12.42
N GLY A 113 -6.98 11.70 -12.87
CA GLY A 113 -6.24 12.76 -12.17
C GLY A 113 -5.84 12.36 -10.75
N SER A 114 -6.39 13.06 -9.75
CA SER A 114 -6.23 12.82 -8.31
C SER A 114 -7.35 11.99 -7.67
N SER A 115 -8.27 11.45 -8.48
CA SER A 115 -9.44 10.73 -7.97
C SER A 115 -9.09 9.40 -7.32
N SER A 116 -9.83 9.03 -6.28
CA SER A 116 -9.82 7.68 -5.73
C SER A 116 -10.84 6.81 -6.48
N ILE A 117 -10.86 5.50 -6.22
CA ILE A 117 -11.87 4.60 -6.79
C ILE A 117 -13.31 5.03 -6.46
N TYR A 118 -13.49 5.75 -5.35
CA TYR A 118 -14.79 6.25 -4.87
C TYR A 118 -15.23 7.56 -5.52
N THR A 119 -14.33 8.25 -6.21
CA THR A 119 -14.62 9.54 -6.85
C THR A 119 -14.28 9.58 -8.34
N ALA A 120 -13.64 8.53 -8.86
CA ALA A 120 -13.36 8.37 -10.28
C ALA A 120 -14.67 8.16 -11.05
N GLY A 121 -14.75 8.77 -12.24
CA GLY A 121 -15.89 8.57 -13.14
C GLY A 121 -15.80 7.25 -13.89
N GLN A 122 -16.05 7.30 -15.19
CA GLN A 122 -15.76 6.19 -16.11
C GLN A 122 -14.26 6.08 -16.39
N PHE A 123 -13.71 4.88 -16.28
CA PHE A 123 -12.33 4.57 -16.66
C PHE A 123 -12.28 3.24 -17.40
N ASP A 124 -11.21 3.00 -18.15
CA ASP A 124 -11.00 1.76 -18.91
C ASP A 124 -9.66 1.15 -18.47
N GLY A 125 -9.72 0.02 -17.79
CA GLY A 125 -8.59 -0.71 -17.26
C GLY A 125 -8.79 -1.23 -15.84
N PHE A 126 -7.68 -1.30 -15.11
CA PHE A 126 -7.59 -1.95 -13.81
C PHE A 126 -7.19 -0.97 -12.69
N ALA A 127 -7.76 -1.18 -11.51
CA ALA A 127 -7.38 -0.48 -10.30
C ALA A 127 -7.18 -1.46 -9.13
N LEU A 128 -6.04 -1.35 -8.45
CA LEU A 128 -5.78 -2.02 -7.19
C LEU A 128 -5.88 -1.00 -6.06
N VAL A 129 -6.78 -1.22 -5.12
CA VAL A 129 -7.09 -0.29 -4.02
C VAL A 129 -6.63 -0.90 -2.71
N ILE A 130 -5.92 -0.09 -1.93
CA ILE A 130 -5.51 -0.39 -0.56
C ILE A 130 -6.24 0.60 0.36
N ASP A 131 -7.12 0.10 1.21
CA ASP A 131 -7.91 0.91 2.13
C ASP A 131 -8.33 0.13 3.38
N THR A 132 -9.01 0.82 4.31
CA THR A 132 -9.45 0.24 5.58
C THR A 132 -10.74 -0.60 5.48
N HIS A 133 -11.20 -0.95 4.28
CA HIS A 133 -12.39 -1.77 4.10
C HIS A 133 -12.19 -3.19 4.68
N GLY A 134 -13.26 -3.87 5.08
CA GLY A 134 -13.23 -5.28 5.51
C GLY A 134 -12.97 -5.55 7.00
N GLY A 135 -12.81 -4.52 7.84
CA GLY A 135 -12.82 -4.65 9.31
C GLY A 135 -11.61 -5.34 9.95
N ARG A 136 -10.65 -5.86 9.17
CA ARG A 136 -9.42 -6.55 9.65
C ARG A 136 -8.15 -5.71 9.56
N GLY A 137 -8.26 -4.39 9.74
CA GLY A 137 -7.13 -3.46 9.70
C GLY A 137 -6.70 -3.01 8.29
N GLY A 138 -7.38 -3.52 7.26
CA GLY A 138 -7.23 -3.09 5.87
C GLY A 138 -7.50 -4.22 4.89
N SER A 139 -7.69 -3.87 3.63
CA SER A 139 -7.86 -4.81 2.54
C SER A 139 -7.16 -4.31 1.28
N ILE A 140 -6.80 -5.25 0.41
CA ILE A 140 -6.33 -4.98 -0.94
C ILE A 140 -7.37 -5.55 -1.90
N ARG A 141 -7.86 -4.73 -2.82
CA ARG A 141 -9.02 -5.03 -3.67
C ARG A 141 -8.77 -4.65 -5.12
N GLY A 142 -9.13 -5.54 -6.04
CA GLY A 142 -9.03 -5.34 -7.49
C GLY A 142 -10.37 -4.92 -8.08
N PHE A 143 -10.34 -3.88 -8.92
CA PHE A 143 -11.47 -3.34 -9.66
C PHE A 143 -11.17 -3.28 -11.15
N LEU A 144 -12.21 -3.47 -11.96
CA LEU A 144 -12.14 -3.38 -13.42
C LEU A 144 -13.25 -2.49 -13.94
N ASN A 145 -12.95 -1.81 -15.02
CA ASN A 145 -13.94 -1.05 -15.76
C ASN A 145 -13.52 -1.04 -17.23
N ASP A 146 -14.50 -1.07 -18.13
CA ASP A 146 -14.33 -1.08 -19.58
C ASP A 146 -14.73 0.29 -20.19
N GLY A 147 -14.86 1.31 -19.35
CA GLY A 147 -15.31 2.65 -19.71
C GLY A 147 -16.82 2.84 -19.61
N THR A 148 -17.61 1.82 -19.29
CA THR A 148 -19.08 1.93 -19.26
C THR A 148 -19.63 2.38 -17.91
N THR A 149 -19.02 1.93 -16.81
CA THR A 149 -19.55 2.13 -15.46
C THR A 149 -19.01 3.42 -14.86
N ASP A 150 -19.88 4.31 -14.40
CA ASP A 150 -19.49 5.49 -13.63
C ASP A 150 -19.38 5.13 -12.15
N TYR A 151 -18.14 5.04 -11.65
CA TYR A 151 -17.87 4.65 -10.26
C TYR A 151 -18.31 5.73 -9.26
N LYS A 152 -18.23 7.01 -9.63
CA LYS A 152 -18.58 8.14 -8.77
C LYS A 152 -20.06 8.16 -8.42
N SER A 153 -20.93 7.73 -9.34
CA SER A 153 -22.38 7.66 -9.13
C SER A 153 -22.86 6.28 -8.67
N HIS A 154 -21.96 5.29 -8.56
CA HIS A 154 -22.32 3.94 -8.13
C HIS A 154 -22.66 3.89 -6.64
N ARG A 155 -23.81 3.29 -6.29
CA ARG A 155 -24.31 3.25 -4.90
C ARG A 155 -23.39 2.50 -3.93
N SER A 156 -22.70 1.49 -4.42
CA SER A 156 -21.79 0.66 -3.65
C SER A 156 -20.57 0.34 -4.49
N VAL A 157 -19.56 1.21 -4.47
CA VAL A 157 -18.31 0.95 -5.20
C VAL A 157 -17.66 -0.34 -4.68
N ASP A 158 -17.77 -0.60 -3.38
CA ASP A 158 -17.18 -1.78 -2.74
C ASP A 158 -17.64 -3.12 -3.33
N SER A 159 -18.88 -3.21 -3.81
CA SER A 159 -19.40 -4.44 -4.43
C SER A 159 -18.87 -4.70 -5.85
N LEU A 160 -18.18 -3.74 -6.46
CA LEU A 160 -17.58 -3.88 -7.79
C LEU A 160 -16.20 -4.56 -7.75
N ALA A 161 -15.65 -4.81 -6.56
CA ALA A 161 -14.38 -5.50 -6.42
C ALA A 161 -14.53 -6.97 -6.88
N PHE A 162 -13.71 -7.40 -7.85
CA PHE A 162 -13.75 -8.77 -8.37
C PHE A 162 -12.82 -9.73 -7.62
N GLY A 163 -11.86 -9.20 -6.88
CA GLY A 163 -10.88 -9.96 -6.09
C GLY A 163 -10.40 -9.12 -4.91
N HIS A 164 -10.19 -9.76 -3.76
CA HIS A 164 -9.71 -9.08 -2.57
C HIS A 164 -8.99 -10.03 -1.61
N CYS A 165 -8.18 -9.45 -0.72
CA CYS A 165 -7.66 -10.11 0.46
C CYS A 165 -7.58 -9.13 1.64
N ASP A 166 -7.62 -9.65 2.86
CA ASP A 166 -7.38 -8.85 4.06
C ASP A 166 -5.88 -8.58 4.21
N TYR A 167 -5.51 -7.32 4.43
CA TYR A 167 -4.13 -6.92 4.63
C TYR A 167 -4.04 -5.67 5.52
N ALA A 168 -3.54 -5.84 6.73
CA ALA A 168 -3.28 -4.76 7.66
C ALA A 168 -2.01 -4.00 7.27
N TYR A 169 -2.16 -2.96 6.42
CA TYR A 169 -1.03 -2.23 5.81
C TYR A 169 -0.51 -1.05 6.65
N ARG A 170 -1.29 -0.58 7.63
CA ARG A 170 -0.99 0.64 8.38
C ARG A 170 0.06 0.41 9.44
N ASN A 171 0.96 1.38 9.62
CA ASN A 171 1.89 1.46 10.75
C ASN A 171 2.80 0.22 10.93
N LEU A 172 3.16 -0.47 9.83
CA LEU A 172 4.01 -1.67 9.86
C LEU A 172 5.50 -1.38 10.14
N GLY A 173 5.93 -0.13 10.12
CA GLY A 173 7.34 0.29 10.26
C GLY A 173 8.22 0.02 9.04
N ARG A 174 7.92 -1.04 8.26
CA ARG A 174 8.54 -1.38 6.98
C ARG A 174 7.62 -1.05 5.78
N PRO A 175 8.17 -0.88 4.57
CA PRO A 175 7.35 -0.86 3.35
C PRO A 175 6.71 -2.23 3.07
N SER A 176 5.47 -2.21 2.62
CA SER A 176 4.74 -3.35 2.05
C SER A 176 5.12 -3.53 0.59
N VAL A 177 5.27 -4.78 0.14
CA VAL A 177 5.61 -5.09 -1.26
C VAL A 177 4.42 -5.74 -1.94
N VAL A 178 3.87 -5.09 -2.96
CA VAL A 178 2.81 -5.64 -3.81
C VAL A 178 3.41 -6.01 -5.16
N ARG A 179 3.16 -7.23 -5.63
CA ARG A 179 3.50 -7.64 -7.00
C ARG A 179 2.23 -7.91 -7.79
N LEU A 180 2.12 -7.23 -8.91
CA LEU A 180 1.06 -7.39 -9.89
C LEU A 180 1.67 -8.06 -11.11
N LYS A 181 1.17 -9.24 -11.48
CA LYS A 181 1.64 -9.99 -12.65
C LYS A 181 0.50 -10.15 -13.62
N HIS A 182 0.68 -9.67 -14.85
CA HIS A 182 -0.25 -9.85 -15.95
C HIS A 182 0.43 -10.63 -17.07
N THR A 183 -0.20 -11.73 -17.46
CA THR A 183 0.20 -12.59 -18.58
C THR A 183 -1.04 -12.91 -19.41
N ASN A 184 -0.87 -13.53 -20.57
CA ASN A 184 -2.00 -13.99 -21.38
C ASN A 184 -2.87 -15.04 -20.68
N ALA A 185 -2.38 -15.68 -19.61
CA ALA A 185 -3.09 -16.73 -18.90
C ALA A 185 -3.68 -16.28 -17.55
N VAL A 186 -3.03 -15.33 -16.87
CA VAL A 186 -3.36 -15.00 -15.48
C VAL A 186 -3.01 -13.56 -15.12
N LEU A 187 -3.93 -12.93 -14.38
CA LEU A 187 -3.70 -11.77 -13.55
C LEU A 187 -3.55 -12.22 -12.09
N GLU A 188 -2.40 -11.98 -11.50
CA GLU A 188 -2.08 -12.39 -10.14
C GLU A 188 -1.59 -11.20 -9.31
N VAL A 189 -2.07 -11.11 -8.07
CA VAL A 189 -1.64 -10.12 -7.08
C VAL A 189 -1.09 -10.84 -5.86
N THR A 190 0.15 -10.53 -5.50
CA THR A 190 0.77 -10.97 -4.25
C THR A 190 1.16 -9.78 -3.39
N VAL A 191 1.17 -9.99 -2.08
CA VAL A 191 1.46 -8.96 -1.06
C VAL A 191 2.39 -9.59 -0.03
N ASP A 192 3.57 -9.02 0.16
CA ASP A 192 4.64 -9.57 0.99
C ASP A 192 4.87 -11.07 0.68
N ASP A 193 4.97 -11.40 -0.61
CA ASP A 193 5.14 -12.75 -1.18
C ASP A 193 4.02 -13.76 -0.88
N LYS A 194 2.86 -13.30 -0.40
CA LYS A 194 1.66 -14.12 -0.22
C LYS A 194 0.63 -13.82 -1.29
N LEU A 195 -0.02 -14.86 -1.81
CA LEU A 195 -1.11 -14.70 -2.77
C LEU A 195 -2.27 -13.93 -2.14
N CYS A 196 -2.68 -12.83 -2.77
CA CYS A 196 -3.86 -12.06 -2.40
C CYS A 196 -5.07 -12.54 -3.21
N PHE A 197 -5.00 -12.46 -4.54
CA PHE A 197 -5.98 -13.04 -5.45
C PHE A 197 -5.35 -13.30 -6.83
N SER A 198 -5.97 -14.20 -7.58
CA SER A 198 -5.55 -14.55 -8.94
C SER A 198 -6.76 -14.93 -9.78
N THR A 199 -6.74 -14.56 -11.06
CA THR A 199 -7.83 -14.83 -12.00
C THR A 199 -7.32 -14.96 -13.43
N ASN A 200 -7.93 -15.87 -14.18
CA ASN A 200 -7.68 -16.07 -15.61
C ASN A 200 -8.76 -15.42 -16.50
N LYS A 201 -9.67 -14.64 -15.91
CA LYS A 201 -10.81 -14.02 -16.62
C LYS A 201 -10.55 -12.57 -17.03
N VAL A 202 -9.39 -12.02 -16.66
CA VAL A 202 -9.06 -10.61 -16.88
C VAL A 202 -8.02 -10.50 -17.97
N ALA A 203 -8.32 -9.68 -18.97
CA ALA A 203 -7.38 -9.32 -20.03
C ALA A 203 -7.23 -7.80 -20.05
N LEU A 204 -6.02 -7.31 -19.82
CA LEU A 204 -5.72 -5.89 -19.83
C LEU A 204 -5.08 -5.50 -21.17
N PRO A 205 -5.59 -4.46 -21.85
CA PRO A 205 -5.04 -4.04 -23.13
C PRO A 205 -3.65 -3.40 -22.98
N THR A 206 -2.85 -3.48 -24.04
CA THR A 206 -1.64 -2.68 -24.19
C THR A 206 -1.98 -1.22 -24.46
N GLY A 207 -1.06 -0.31 -24.17
CA GLY A 207 -1.22 1.12 -24.45
C GLY A 207 -1.82 1.92 -23.28
N ASN A 208 -1.96 1.31 -22.11
CA ASN A 208 -2.44 1.99 -20.91
C ASN A 208 -1.28 2.57 -20.09
N ASN A 209 -1.59 3.56 -19.24
CA ASN A 209 -0.64 4.19 -18.35
C ASN A 209 -0.75 3.60 -16.94
N PHE A 210 0.39 3.45 -16.28
CA PHE A 210 0.42 3.28 -14.83
C PHE A 210 0.22 4.61 -14.13
N GLY A 211 -0.52 4.56 -13.03
CA GLY A 211 -0.68 5.69 -12.13
C GLY A 211 -0.84 5.25 -10.70
N ILE A 212 -0.53 6.14 -9.79
CA ILE A 212 -0.68 5.92 -8.35
C ILE A 212 -1.39 7.14 -7.81
N THR A 213 -2.50 6.94 -7.11
CA THR A 213 -3.25 8.02 -6.47
C THR A 213 -3.41 7.72 -5.00
N ALA A 214 -3.51 8.75 -4.18
CA ALA A 214 -3.87 8.62 -2.78
C ALA A 214 -4.82 9.74 -2.39
N ALA A 215 -5.81 9.44 -1.56
CA ALA A 215 -6.74 10.43 -1.01
C ALA A 215 -6.96 10.19 0.48
N THR A 216 -6.98 11.27 1.25
CA THR A 216 -7.12 11.23 2.71
C THR A 216 -8.39 11.94 3.17
N PRO A 217 -8.98 11.50 4.31
CA PRO A 217 -10.01 12.27 5.01
C PRO A 217 -9.35 13.35 5.88
N GLU A 218 -10.13 13.97 6.77
CA GLU A 218 -9.65 15.00 7.71
C GLU A 218 -8.51 14.50 8.61
N ASN A 219 -8.53 13.23 9.02
CA ASN A 219 -7.44 12.56 9.74
C ASN A 219 -6.63 11.70 8.76
N PRO A 220 -5.55 12.25 8.15
CA PRO A 220 -4.86 11.58 7.08
C PRO A 220 -3.88 10.52 7.58
N ASP A 221 -3.76 9.44 6.81
CA ASP A 221 -2.53 8.69 6.73
C ASP A 221 -1.60 9.32 5.70
N SER A 222 -0.30 9.30 6.01
CA SER A 222 0.73 9.59 5.04
C SER A 222 1.00 8.34 4.20
N PHE A 223 0.76 8.45 2.89
CA PHE A 223 1.09 7.43 1.91
C PHE A 223 2.42 7.76 1.24
N GLU A 224 3.39 6.88 1.45
CA GLU A 224 4.76 7.01 0.96
C GLU A 224 5.06 5.88 -0.03
N ILE A 225 5.70 6.20 -1.14
CA ILE A 225 6.08 5.23 -2.18
C ILE A 225 7.59 5.22 -2.30
N PHE A 226 8.18 4.03 -2.21
CA PHE A 226 9.62 3.84 -2.26
C PHE A 226 10.08 3.35 -3.64
N LYS A 227 9.25 2.53 -4.29
CA LYS A 227 9.61 1.85 -5.53
C LYS A 227 8.36 1.51 -6.32
N PHE A 228 8.44 1.70 -7.62
CA PHE A 228 7.49 1.16 -8.58
C PHE A 228 8.26 0.71 -9.81
N VAL A 229 8.35 -0.60 -10.04
CA VAL A 229 9.22 -1.17 -11.08
C VAL A 229 8.43 -2.12 -11.94
N VAL A 230 8.42 -1.86 -13.24
CA VAL A 230 7.76 -2.69 -14.24
C VAL A 230 8.83 -3.43 -15.04
N GLN A 231 8.62 -4.72 -15.22
CA GLN A 231 9.47 -5.61 -16.01
C GLN A 231 8.58 -6.35 -17.02
N PRO A 232 9.07 -6.61 -18.24
CA PRO A 232 8.39 -7.51 -19.15
C PRO A 232 8.41 -8.92 -18.54
N SER A 233 7.27 -9.60 -18.54
CA SER A 233 7.26 -11.03 -18.27
C SER A 233 7.66 -11.73 -19.55
N ALA A 234 8.80 -12.40 -19.57
CA ALA A 234 9.19 -13.21 -20.71
C ALA A 234 8.16 -14.32 -20.91
N SER A 235 7.51 -14.34 -22.07
CA SER A 235 6.71 -15.48 -22.54
C SER A 235 7.68 -16.64 -22.80
N GLY A 236 7.88 -17.53 -21.82
CA GLY A 236 8.84 -18.63 -21.98
C GLY A 236 8.99 -19.57 -20.79
N THR A 237 8.24 -20.67 -20.85
CA THR A 237 8.47 -21.96 -20.15
C THR A 237 8.57 -21.95 -18.62
N ASN A 238 7.46 -22.32 -17.97
CA ASN A 238 7.53 -23.14 -16.76
C ASN A 238 8.20 -24.49 -17.11
N ALA A 239 9.52 -24.50 -17.23
CA ALA A 239 10.30 -25.71 -17.08
C ALA A 239 10.67 -25.79 -15.60
N ALA A 240 9.98 -26.65 -14.87
CA ALA A 240 10.53 -27.21 -13.64
C ALA A 240 11.96 -27.70 -13.95
N PRO A 241 12.93 -27.51 -13.04
CA PRO A 241 14.26 -28.07 -13.25
C PRO A 241 14.11 -29.58 -13.53
N PRO A 242 14.64 -30.11 -14.65
CA PRO A 242 14.52 -31.53 -14.93
C PRO A 242 15.19 -32.32 -13.81
N ALA A 243 14.42 -33.15 -13.13
CA ALA A 243 14.93 -34.18 -12.25
C ALA A 243 15.88 -35.06 -13.07
N GLN A 244 17.17 -35.06 -12.71
CA GLN A 244 18.15 -35.96 -13.31
C GLN A 244 17.84 -37.41 -12.88
N PRO A 245 17.79 -38.37 -13.81
CA PRO A 245 17.70 -39.79 -13.46
C PRO A 245 18.97 -40.22 -12.71
N GLN A 246 18.78 -40.81 -11.53
CA GLN A 246 19.83 -41.54 -10.82
C GLN A 246 20.31 -42.71 -11.69
N ALA A 247 21.61 -42.72 -12.01
CA ALA A 247 22.29 -43.91 -12.50
C ALA A 247 23.56 -44.16 -11.66
N ASN A 248 23.60 -45.39 -11.15
CA ASN A 248 24.56 -46.04 -10.25
C ASN A 248 26.02 -45.57 -10.28
N GLN A 249 26.55 -45.37 -9.07
CA GLN A 249 27.96 -45.42 -8.75
C GLN A 249 28.53 -46.84 -8.92
N GLN A 250 29.69 -46.97 -9.55
CA GLN A 250 30.69 -48.00 -9.24
C GLN A 250 32.11 -47.46 -9.54
N PRO A 251 33.14 -47.88 -8.78
CA PRO A 251 34.40 -47.15 -8.66
C PRO A 251 35.46 -47.62 -9.66
N ILE A 252 36.16 -46.68 -10.30
CA ILE A 252 37.32 -47.00 -11.15
C ILE A 252 38.59 -46.93 -10.29
N VAL A 253 39.18 -48.11 -10.11
CA VAL A 253 40.51 -48.36 -9.58
C VAL A 253 41.56 -47.92 -10.61
N ASN A 254 42.60 -47.23 -10.12
CA ASN A 254 43.80 -46.85 -10.84
C ASN A 254 44.50 -48.06 -11.49
N GLN A 255 44.82 -47.97 -12.78
CA GLN A 255 46.04 -48.56 -13.34
C GLN A 255 46.46 -47.77 -14.58
N GLY A 256 47.60 -47.09 -14.46
CA GLY A 256 48.18 -46.29 -15.52
C GLY A 256 48.90 -47.14 -16.58
N GLN A 257 48.84 -46.66 -17.81
CA GLN A 257 49.88 -46.91 -18.81
C GLN A 257 50.25 -45.60 -19.49
N ALA A 258 51.55 -45.34 -19.47
CA ALA A 258 52.20 -44.10 -19.83
C ALA A 258 52.17 -43.81 -21.34
N ARG A 259 52.09 -42.53 -21.69
CA ARG A 259 52.69 -41.96 -22.90
C ARG A 259 53.54 -40.75 -22.51
N PRO A 260 54.79 -40.62 -22.99
CA PRO A 260 55.66 -39.50 -22.65
C PRO A 260 55.31 -38.28 -23.49
N VAL A 261 55.21 -37.11 -22.84
CA VAL A 261 55.16 -35.80 -23.50
C VAL A 261 56.30 -34.94 -22.97
N ASP A 262 56.99 -34.32 -23.91
CA ASP A 262 58.17 -33.47 -23.79
C ASP A 262 58.06 -32.37 -22.71
N PRO A 263 59.13 -32.11 -21.95
CA PRO A 263 59.17 -31.06 -20.95
C PRO A 263 59.83 -29.81 -21.52
N ARG A 264 59.08 -28.71 -21.67
CA ARG A 264 59.54 -27.33 -21.38
C ARG A 264 58.45 -26.27 -21.62
N SER A 265 58.27 -25.42 -20.61
CA SER A 265 57.45 -24.19 -20.54
C SER A 265 56.05 -24.24 -19.90
N VAL A 266 55.86 -25.02 -18.84
CA VAL A 266 54.88 -24.64 -17.81
C VAL A 266 55.64 -24.25 -16.55
N ASN A 267 55.57 -22.96 -16.20
CA ASN A 267 56.23 -22.40 -15.03
C ASN A 267 55.76 -23.11 -13.75
N SER A 268 56.69 -23.76 -13.06
CA SER A 268 56.45 -24.45 -11.77
C SER A 268 55.83 -23.53 -10.73
N ASP A 269 56.17 -22.24 -10.77
CA ASP A 269 55.75 -21.26 -9.77
C ASP A 269 54.25 -20.94 -9.88
N GLN A 270 53.69 -20.99 -11.09
CA GLN A 270 52.25 -20.78 -11.30
C GLN A 270 51.41 -21.99 -10.85
N LEU A 271 51.94 -23.20 -11.00
CA LEU A 271 51.26 -24.41 -10.53
C LEU A 271 51.28 -24.50 -8.99
N THR A 272 52.37 -24.03 -8.39
CA THR A 272 52.54 -24.01 -6.93
C THR A 272 51.66 -22.94 -6.29
N ASP A 273 51.56 -21.75 -6.89
CA ASP A 273 50.64 -20.69 -6.44
C ASP A 273 49.16 -21.10 -6.58
N LEU A 274 48.79 -21.76 -7.69
CA LEU A 274 47.43 -22.25 -7.88
C LEU A 274 47.07 -23.36 -6.89
N SER A 275 48.01 -24.27 -6.62
CA SER A 275 47.83 -25.32 -5.61
C SER A 275 47.64 -24.73 -4.22
N ASN A 276 48.45 -23.72 -3.85
CA ASN A 276 48.33 -23.06 -2.55
C ASN A 276 47.01 -22.27 -2.43
N ARG A 277 46.55 -21.62 -3.50
CA ARG A 277 45.25 -20.94 -3.54
C ARG A 277 44.08 -21.92 -3.40
N ILE A 278 44.11 -23.06 -4.10
CA ILE A 278 43.05 -24.07 -4.00
C ILE A 278 43.00 -24.66 -2.58
N GLN A 279 44.17 -24.91 -1.97
CA GLN A 279 44.24 -25.38 -0.59
C GLN A 279 43.62 -24.36 0.39
N SER A 280 43.98 -23.08 0.24
CA SER A 280 43.44 -22.00 1.09
C SER A 280 41.93 -21.77 0.91
N LEU A 281 41.42 -21.92 -0.32
CA LEU A 281 40.00 -21.86 -0.61
C LEU A 281 39.24 -23.03 0.01
N ASN A 282 39.83 -24.22 0.00
CA ASN A 282 39.22 -25.39 0.60
C ASN A 282 39.16 -25.27 2.14
N ASP A 283 40.22 -24.73 2.74
CA ASP A 283 40.25 -24.45 4.18
C ASP A 283 39.25 -23.37 4.59
N ALA A 284 39.12 -22.29 3.80
CA ALA A 284 38.13 -21.24 4.01
C ALA A 284 36.67 -21.75 3.84
N THR A 285 36.46 -22.65 2.87
CA THR A 285 35.13 -23.25 2.66
C THR A 285 34.75 -24.17 3.83
N ASN A 286 35.72 -24.94 4.34
CA ASN A 286 35.53 -25.79 5.51
C ASN A 286 35.31 -24.99 6.80
N SER A 287 35.96 -23.84 6.97
CA SER A 287 35.70 -22.97 8.13
C SER A 287 34.30 -22.35 8.05
N ILE A 288 33.88 -21.89 6.87
CA ILE A 288 32.52 -21.33 6.66
C ILE A 288 31.45 -22.40 6.90
N ALA A 289 31.65 -23.64 6.44
CA ALA A 289 30.71 -24.73 6.67
C ALA A 289 30.57 -25.06 8.18
N ARG A 290 31.67 -25.04 8.93
CA ARG A 290 31.68 -25.23 10.39
C ARG A 290 31.03 -24.06 11.12
N GLU A 291 31.24 -22.83 10.65
CA GLU A 291 30.64 -21.64 11.25
C GLU A 291 29.13 -21.59 10.98
N ALA A 292 28.69 -21.90 9.77
CA ALA A 292 27.28 -21.98 9.38
C ALA A 292 26.50 -23.06 10.18
N SER A 293 27.10 -24.25 10.36
CA SER A 293 26.52 -25.30 11.21
C SER A 293 26.49 -24.91 12.70
N SER A 294 27.50 -24.18 13.19
CA SER A 294 27.48 -23.62 14.55
C SER A 294 26.42 -22.53 14.73
N GLN A 295 26.10 -21.79 13.68
CA GLN A 295 25.09 -20.74 13.70
C GLN A 295 23.68 -21.32 13.63
N SER A 296 23.48 -22.38 12.83
CA SER A 296 22.24 -23.15 12.75
C SER A 296 21.87 -23.77 14.10
N SER A 297 22.83 -24.42 14.77
CA SER A 297 22.60 -25.02 16.10
C SER A 297 22.30 -23.97 17.18
N LYS A 298 22.95 -22.80 17.15
CA LYS A 298 22.61 -21.68 18.05
C LYS A 298 21.23 -21.10 17.78
N ALA A 299 20.80 -21.03 16.50
CA ALA A 299 19.48 -20.58 16.12
C ALA A 299 18.39 -21.57 16.56
N GLU A 300 18.61 -22.88 16.38
CA GLU A 300 17.70 -23.93 16.85
C GLU A 300 17.57 -23.93 18.38
N ASN A 301 18.68 -23.75 19.12
CA ASN A 301 18.63 -23.65 20.58
C ASN A 301 17.87 -22.40 21.06
N ARG A 302 17.99 -21.25 20.36
CA ARG A 302 17.16 -20.07 20.66
C ARG A 302 15.69 -20.29 20.33
N HIS A 303 15.39 -20.99 19.24
CA HIS A 303 14.01 -21.36 18.90
C HIS A 303 13.41 -22.30 19.94
N ALA A 304 14.18 -23.28 20.43
CA ALA A 304 13.77 -24.17 21.50
C ALA A 304 13.55 -23.43 22.84
N GLU A 305 14.43 -22.50 23.20
CA GLU A 305 14.28 -21.67 24.41
C GLU A 305 13.05 -20.74 24.35
N VAL A 306 12.75 -20.17 23.17
CA VAL A 306 11.56 -19.34 22.95
C VAL A 306 10.28 -20.17 22.98
N LEU A 307 10.29 -21.37 22.38
CA LEU A 307 9.17 -22.32 22.47
C LEU A 307 8.93 -22.77 23.91
N GLN A 308 9.99 -22.97 24.69
CA GLN A 308 9.89 -23.31 26.11
C GLN A 308 9.40 -22.14 26.96
N LYS A 309 9.75 -20.88 26.59
CA LYS A 309 9.20 -19.66 27.20
C LYS A 309 7.73 -19.38 26.80
N MET A 310 7.29 -19.85 25.63
CA MET A 310 5.88 -19.81 25.20
C MET A 310 5.04 -20.98 25.72
N ALA A 311 5.67 -22.04 26.25
CA ALA A 311 5.01 -23.15 26.91
C ALA A 311 4.80 -22.90 28.42
N THR A 312 4.52 -21.67 28.84
CA THR A 312 4.00 -21.42 30.19
C THR A 312 2.57 -21.96 30.25
N LYS A 313 2.48 -23.22 30.70
CA LYS A 313 1.27 -24.00 31.00
C LYS A 313 0.20 -23.21 31.79
N GLU A 314 0.63 -22.14 32.46
CA GLU A 314 -0.20 -21.23 33.26
C GLU A 314 -1.03 -20.24 32.42
N GLN A 315 -0.54 -19.78 31.26
CA GLN A 315 -1.31 -18.89 30.37
C GLN A 315 -2.33 -19.68 29.52
N VAL A 316 -1.97 -20.89 29.10
CA VAL A 316 -2.87 -21.78 28.34
C VAL A 316 -4.02 -22.28 29.23
N ALA A 317 -3.75 -22.64 30.49
CA ALA A 317 -4.79 -23.05 31.44
C ALA A 317 -5.79 -21.92 31.77
N ASN A 318 -5.30 -20.67 31.84
CA ASN A 318 -6.17 -19.51 32.07
C ASN A 318 -7.00 -19.16 30.81
N LEU A 319 -6.49 -19.44 29.61
CA LEU A 319 -7.23 -19.28 28.37
C LEU A 319 -8.35 -20.33 28.24
N ASP A 320 -8.07 -21.58 28.62
CA ASP A 320 -9.02 -22.69 28.58
C ASP A 320 -10.17 -22.49 29.58
N ALA A 321 -9.86 -22.00 30.78
CA ALA A 321 -10.86 -21.62 31.77
C ALA A 321 -11.77 -20.46 31.29
N ARG A 322 -11.24 -19.53 30.48
CA ARG A 322 -12.05 -18.45 29.89
C ARG A 322 -12.91 -18.94 28.74
N LEU A 323 -12.42 -19.86 27.93
CA LEU A 323 -13.17 -20.49 26.83
C LEU A 323 -14.38 -21.26 27.36
N GLN A 324 -14.21 -22.08 28.40
CA GLN A 324 -15.32 -22.81 29.03
C GLN A 324 -16.39 -21.88 29.61
N LYS A 325 -15.98 -20.72 30.17
CA LYS A 325 -16.90 -19.72 30.73
C LYS A 325 -17.71 -19.02 29.63
N ILE A 326 -17.11 -18.78 28.47
CA ILE A 326 -17.80 -18.21 27.30
C ILE A 326 -18.78 -19.23 26.71
N GLU A 327 -18.42 -20.51 26.68
CA GLU A 327 -19.28 -21.58 26.16
C GLU A 327 -20.54 -21.79 27.03
N GLN A 328 -20.40 -21.74 28.35
CA GLN A 328 -21.55 -21.72 29.28
C GLN A 328 -22.44 -20.49 29.10
N LEU A 329 -21.85 -19.33 28.80
CA LEU A 329 -22.59 -18.09 28.59
C LEU A 329 -23.37 -18.13 27.26
N LEU A 330 -22.78 -18.72 26.22
CA LEU A 330 -23.45 -18.98 24.94
C LEU A 330 -24.59 -20.00 25.08
N GLN A 331 -24.40 -21.08 25.84
CA GLN A 331 -25.48 -22.05 26.09
C GLN A 331 -26.63 -21.45 26.91
N ASN A 332 -26.34 -20.56 27.86
CA ASN A 332 -27.37 -19.83 28.61
C ASN A 332 -28.13 -18.84 27.72
N ILE A 333 -27.44 -18.14 26.81
CA ILE A 333 -28.08 -17.25 25.83
C ILE A 333 -28.94 -18.05 24.84
N GLN A 334 -28.49 -19.23 24.40
CA GLN A 334 -29.26 -20.09 23.51
C GLN A 334 -30.52 -20.66 24.20
N ARG A 335 -30.44 -20.92 25.50
CA ARG A 335 -31.59 -21.34 26.33
C ARG A 335 -32.57 -20.19 26.60
N ASP A 336 -32.07 -18.96 26.76
CA ASP A 336 -32.87 -17.73 26.85
C ASP A 336 -33.53 -17.35 25.51
N LEU A 337 -32.94 -17.78 24.38
CA LEU A 337 -33.51 -17.60 23.04
C LEU A 337 -34.64 -18.59 22.71
N GLU A 338 -34.75 -19.72 23.42
CA GLU A 338 -35.86 -20.68 23.27
C GLU A 338 -37.08 -20.37 24.15
N GLY A 339 -36.93 -19.51 25.15
CA GLY A 339 -38.03 -19.02 26.00
C GLY A 339 -38.87 -17.95 25.31
N LYS A 340 -39.92 -18.36 24.61
CA LYS A 340 -40.96 -17.47 24.05
C LYS A 340 -41.53 -16.53 25.12
N ASP A 341 -41.16 -15.24 25.11
CA ASP A 341 -41.95 -14.16 25.76
C ASP A 341 -41.61 -12.73 25.28
N TYR A 342 -41.16 -12.56 24.02
CA TYR A 342 -40.91 -11.23 23.47
C TYR A 342 -42.18 -10.44 23.11
N ARG A 343 -43.32 -11.12 22.99
CA ARG A 343 -44.58 -10.51 22.53
C ARG A 343 -45.25 -9.67 23.62
N ASP A 344 -45.17 -10.12 24.87
CA ASP A 344 -45.70 -9.37 26.01
C ASP A 344 -44.79 -8.21 26.41
N ARG A 345 -43.46 -8.37 26.28
CA ARG A 345 -42.53 -7.26 26.47
C ARG A 345 -42.66 -6.21 25.37
N PHE A 346 -42.92 -6.60 24.12
CA PHE A 346 -43.15 -5.65 23.04
C PHE A 346 -44.45 -4.86 23.22
N ASN A 347 -45.52 -5.50 23.71
CA ASN A 347 -46.77 -4.83 24.05
C ASN A 347 -46.60 -3.86 25.22
N GLN A 348 -45.85 -4.24 26.26
CA GLN A 348 -45.49 -3.32 27.35
C GLN A 348 -44.64 -2.14 26.86
N LEU A 349 -43.68 -2.38 25.96
CA LEU A 349 -42.85 -1.32 25.36
C LEU A 349 -43.67 -0.38 24.49
N HIS A 350 -44.64 -0.91 23.73
CA HIS A 350 -45.53 -0.12 22.89
C HIS A 350 -46.48 0.76 23.73
N GLU A 351 -47.00 0.23 24.85
CA GLU A 351 -47.84 0.98 25.79
C GLU A 351 -47.06 2.06 26.56
N THR A 352 -45.80 1.77 26.90
CA THR A 352 -44.89 2.73 27.54
C THR A 352 -44.46 3.85 26.58
N LEU A 353 -44.28 3.54 25.28
CA LEU A 353 -44.04 4.53 24.24
C LEU A 353 -45.26 5.44 24.02
N ARG A 354 -46.47 4.89 24.05
CA ARG A 354 -47.72 5.66 23.86
C ARG A 354 -47.97 6.65 25.00
N SER A 355 -47.77 6.23 26.24
CA SER A 355 -47.88 7.09 27.42
C SER A 355 -46.78 8.15 27.48
N SER A 356 -45.56 7.81 27.05
CA SER A 356 -44.45 8.76 26.94
C SER A 356 -44.70 9.83 25.87
N HIS A 357 -45.35 9.50 24.74
CA HIS A 357 -45.68 10.46 23.69
C HIS A 357 -46.73 11.49 24.12
N MET A 358 -47.68 11.14 24.98
CA MET A 358 -48.64 12.12 25.53
C MET A 358 -48.02 13.05 26.57
N SER A 359 -47.17 12.51 27.45
CA SER A 359 -46.41 13.27 28.44
C SER A 359 -45.41 14.25 27.81
N LEU A 360 -44.77 13.86 26.70
CA LEU A 360 -43.85 14.72 25.94
C LEU A 360 -44.58 15.82 25.16
N ALA A 361 -45.78 15.56 24.65
CA ALA A 361 -46.57 16.56 23.93
C ALA A 361 -47.02 17.71 24.85
N GLU A 362 -47.45 17.41 26.08
CA GLU A 362 -47.84 18.43 27.06
C GLU A 362 -46.63 19.18 27.65
N ASN A 363 -45.49 18.50 27.87
CA ASN A 363 -44.28 19.16 28.40
C ASN A 363 -43.48 19.97 27.35
N LEU A 364 -43.59 19.67 26.05
CA LEU A 364 -42.98 20.48 25.00
C LEU A 364 -43.64 21.86 24.88
N GLN A 365 -44.97 21.92 25.05
CA GLN A 365 -45.73 23.16 24.87
C GLN A 365 -45.42 24.20 25.96
N GLY A 366 -45.12 23.75 27.19
CA GLY A 366 -44.71 24.63 28.29
C GLY A 366 -43.24 25.08 28.22
N THR A 367 -42.35 24.27 27.64
CA THR A 367 -40.90 24.55 27.63
C THR A 367 -40.47 25.38 26.42
N ILE A 368 -41.15 25.24 25.27
CA ILE A 368 -40.83 26.01 24.05
C ILE A 368 -41.20 27.51 24.19
N LEU A 369 -42.27 27.84 24.93
CA LEU A 369 -42.66 29.24 25.15
C LEU A 369 -41.69 30.01 26.08
N ASN A 370 -41.01 29.32 26.99
CA ASN A 370 -40.02 29.94 27.89
C ASN A 370 -38.60 30.03 27.31
N VAL A 371 -38.27 29.20 26.31
CA VAL A 371 -36.94 29.24 25.67
C VAL A 371 -36.88 30.22 24.49
N ILE A 372 -38.02 30.52 23.84
CA ILE A 372 -38.08 31.53 22.77
C ILE A 372 -38.00 32.97 23.32
N THR A 373 -38.29 33.20 24.60
CA THR A 373 -38.29 34.55 25.20
C THR A 373 -36.97 34.93 25.90
N ALA A 374 -36.09 33.98 26.22
CA ALA A 374 -34.91 34.23 27.05
C ALA A 374 -33.60 34.53 26.27
N SER A 375 -33.57 34.42 24.94
CA SER A 375 -32.34 34.64 24.16
C SER A 375 -32.59 35.35 22.83
N THR A 376 -33.22 36.52 22.85
CA THR A 376 -33.16 37.44 21.71
C THR A 376 -32.05 38.48 21.96
N PRO A 377 -30.94 38.46 21.21
CA PRO A 377 -29.96 39.54 21.28
C PRO A 377 -30.60 40.78 20.64
N ARG A 378 -30.80 41.83 21.46
CA ARG A 378 -31.40 43.10 21.05
C ARG A 378 -30.67 43.69 19.85
N MET A 379 -31.33 43.68 18.69
CA MET A 379 -30.93 44.35 17.44
C MET A 379 -30.48 45.81 17.63
N GLY A 380 -30.92 46.47 18.71
CA GLY A 380 -30.53 47.85 19.05
C GLY A 380 -29.04 48.04 19.37
N PHE A 381 -28.35 47.05 19.94
CA PHE A 381 -26.91 47.19 20.24
C PHE A 381 -26.08 47.28 18.96
N PHE A 382 -26.38 46.44 17.97
CA PHE A 382 -25.70 46.46 16.67
C PHE A 382 -26.00 47.74 15.88
N ILE A 383 -27.23 48.25 15.93
CA ILE A 383 -27.58 49.52 15.28
C ILE A 383 -26.83 50.70 15.91
N CYS A 384 -26.76 50.78 17.25
CA CYS A 384 -25.97 51.81 17.93
C CYS A 384 -24.48 51.72 17.62
N LEU A 385 -23.93 50.50 17.55
CA LEU A 385 -22.54 50.27 17.19
C LEU A 385 -22.22 50.79 15.77
N VAL A 386 -23.09 50.50 14.80
CA VAL A 386 -22.92 50.94 13.41
C VAL A 386 -23.03 52.47 13.30
N ILE A 387 -23.98 53.10 14.00
CA ILE A 387 -24.12 54.57 14.02
C ILE A 387 -22.89 55.24 14.66
N ALA A 388 -22.35 54.68 15.74
CA ALA A 388 -21.16 55.20 16.40
C ALA A 388 -19.94 55.17 15.47
N VAL A 389 -19.74 54.08 14.73
CA VAL A 389 -18.64 53.96 13.76
C VAL A 389 -18.80 54.95 12.60
N GLN A 390 -20.01 55.15 12.10
CA GLN A 390 -20.28 56.13 11.04
C GLN A 390 -19.99 57.57 11.47
N LEU A 391 -20.36 57.95 12.70
CA LEU A 391 -20.05 59.28 13.25
C LEU A 391 -18.55 59.50 13.44
N LEU A 392 -17.80 58.47 13.84
CA LEU A 392 -16.34 58.53 13.99
C LEU A 392 -15.64 58.72 12.65
N LEU A 393 -16.11 58.03 11.60
CA LEU A 393 -15.63 58.21 10.23
C LEU A 393 -15.96 59.61 9.68
N ALA A 394 -17.17 60.12 9.93
CA ALA A 394 -17.55 61.47 9.52
C ALA A 394 -16.70 62.55 10.24
N GLY A 395 -16.47 62.40 11.54
CA GLY A 395 -15.64 63.32 12.32
C GLY A 395 -14.18 63.33 11.85
N SER A 396 -13.60 62.14 11.60
CA SER A 396 -12.23 62.03 11.08
C SER A 396 -12.10 62.65 9.68
N TYR A 397 -13.11 62.51 8.82
CA TYR A 397 -13.15 63.15 7.50
C TYR A 397 -13.19 64.68 7.59
N ILE A 398 -13.98 65.24 8.50
CA ILE A 398 -14.04 66.70 8.72
C ILE A 398 -12.70 67.23 9.22
N ILE A 399 -12.06 66.54 10.15
CA ILE A 399 -10.72 66.91 10.66
C ILE A 399 -9.68 66.84 9.54
N TYR A 400 -9.72 65.79 8.71
CA TYR A 400 -8.83 65.63 7.56
C TYR A 400 -9.02 66.78 6.56
N LYS A 401 -10.27 67.11 6.21
CA LYS A 401 -10.59 68.22 5.30
C LYS A 401 -10.15 69.58 5.85
N ARG A 402 -10.35 69.82 7.15
CA ARG A 402 -9.91 71.04 7.84
C ARG A 402 -8.39 71.16 7.87
N ARG A 403 -7.67 70.07 8.10
CA ARG A 403 -6.20 70.03 8.02
C ARG A 403 -5.70 70.32 6.61
N ARG A 404 -6.35 69.76 5.58
CA ARG A 404 -5.96 69.98 4.19
C ARG A 404 -6.20 71.43 3.72
N ALA A 405 -7.25 72.10 4.22
CA ALA A 405 -7.52 73.50 3.92
C ALA A 405 -6.52 74.48 4.56
N ASN A 406 -5.89 74.08 5.67
CA ASN A 406 -4.91 74.90 6.41
C ASN A 406 -3.45 74.61 6.05
N MET A 407 -3.18 73.78 5.03
CA MET A 407 -1.82 73.57 4.55
C MET A 407 -1.41 74.73 3.60
N PRO A 408 -0.30 75.43 3.88
CA PRO A 408 0.18 76.49 3.00
C PRO A 408 0.57 75.90 1.64
N LYS A 409 0.04 76.49 0.56
CA LYS A 409 0.32 76.09 -0.81
C LYS A 409 1.79 76.39 -1.11
N LYS A 410 2.59 75.35 -1.33
CA LYS A 410 3.91 75.48 -1.96
C LYS A 410 3.68 75.76 -3.44
N PHE A 411 3.99 76.98 -3.87
CA PHE A 411 4.07 77.35 -5.27
C PHE A 411 5.38 76.80 -5.83
N LEU A 412 5.29 76.08 -6.94
CA LEU A 412 6.37 75.97 -7.94
C LEU A 412 5.76 76.34 -9.29
#